data_AF-A0A4D5SVQ8-F1
#
_entry.id   AF-A0A4D5SVQ8-F1
#
_cell.length_a   1.000
_cell.length_b   1.000
_cell.length_c   1.000
_cell.angle_alpha   90.00
_cell.angle_beta   90.00
_cell.angle_gamma   90.00
#
_symmetry.space_group_name_H-M   'P 1'
#
loop_
_entity.id
_entity.type
_entity.pdbx_description
1 polymer ?
#
loop_
_entity_poly.entity_id
_entity_poly.type
_entity_poly.pdbx_seq_one_letter_code
_entity_poly.pdbx_strand_id
1 'polypeptide(L)'
;EIAKRIEEGIREVMGAIAHFPGTVDYILGEYDRVTTEGGRLSDVLSGYIDPDDNIAAPTEEVPIPGAKTAAAKEESEDEEEESDSDDEEETESGPDPVVAAQRFGAVSDQLQATNKVLKKNGRDHKESIAALQALADLFMPIKLVPKQ
;
A
#
# COMPACT_ATOMS: atom_id res chain seq x y z
N GLU A 1 -2.39 20.44 -14.13
CA GLU A 1 -3.55 20.67 -13.23
C GLU A 1 -4.31 19.38 -12.91
N ILE A 2 -4.75 18.59 -13.90
CA ILE A 2 -5.48 17.33 -13.66
C ILE A 2 -4.67 16.34 -12.80
N ALA A 3 -3.42 16.03 -13.19
CA ALA A 3 -2.53 15.17 -12.40
C ALA A 3 -2.42 15.61 -10.93
N LYS A 4 -2.11 16.90 -10.70
CA LYS A 4 -2.04 17.47 -9.35
C LYS A 4 -3.31 17.28 -8.50
N ARG A 5 -4.51 17.35 -9.08
CA ARG A 5 -5.75 17.04 -8.33
C ARG A 5 -5.90 15.56 -8.01
N ILE A 6 -5.38 14.67 -8.84
CA ILE A 6 -5.33 13.23 -8.59
C ILE A 6 -4.34 12.94 -7.45
N GLU A 7 -3.14 13.54 -7.50
CA GLU A 7 -2.12 13.46 -6.45
C GLU A 7 -2.66 13.94 -5.08
N GLU A 8 -3.28 15.13 -5.04
CA GLU A 8 -3.89 15.68 -3.83
C GLU A 8 -5.01 14.76 -3.29
N GLY A 9 -5.90 14.27 -4.16
CA GLY A 9 -7.00 13.36 -3.76
C GLY A 9 -6.53 12.01 -3.23
N ILE A 10 -5.49 11.40 -3.80
CA ILE A 10 -4.93 10.12 -3.31
C ILE A 10 -4.27 10.32 -1.95
N ARG A 11 -3.55 11.44 -1.75
CA ARG A 11 -2.94 11.78 -0.46
C ARG A 11 -4.00 12.08 0.60
N GLU A 12 -5.10 12.75 0.26
CA GLU A 12 -6.25 12.92 1.14
C GLU A 12 -6.90 11.58 1.54
N VAL A 13 -7.09 10.66 0.57
CA VAL A 13 -7.64 9.31 0.84
C VAL A 13 -6.73 8.51 1.77
N MET A 14 -5.42 8.44 1.48
CA MET A 14 -4.47 7.72 2.34
C MET A 14 -4.34 8.35 3.73
N GLY A 15 -4.41 9.68 3.82
CA GLY A 15 -4.46 10.41 5.10
C GLY A 15 -5.74 10.12 5.90
N ALA A 16 -6.90 10.03 5.24
CA ALA A 16 -8.16 9.67 5.86
C ALA A 16 -8.18 8.20 6.35
N ILE A 17 -7.61 7.28 5.56
CA ILE A 17 -7.41 5.87 5.90
C ILE A 17 -6.54 5.75 7.16
N ALA A 18 -5.41 6.45 7.24
CA ALA A 18 -4.54 6.45 8.42
C ALA A 18 -5.21 7.04 9.68
N HIS A 19 -6.17 7.95 9.51
CA HIS A 19 -6.95 8.51 10.61
C HIS A 19 -8.12 7.62 11.05
N PHE A 20 -8.49 6.59 10.28
CA PHE A 20 -9.60 5.69 10.62
C PHE A 20 -9.18 4.71 11.74
N PRO A 21 -9.94 4.61 12.86
CA PRO A 21 -9.57 3.76 13.98
C PRO A 21 -9.43 2.28 13.59
N GLY A 22 -8.29 1.67 13.91
CA GLY A 22 -8.03 0.25 13.69
C GLY A 22 -7.48 -0.12 12.31
N THR A 23 -7.46 0.79 11.32
CA THR A 23 -6.92 0.46 9.98
C THR A 23 -5.41 0.32 9.99
N VAL A 24 -4.70 1.18 10.72
CA VAL A 24 -3.24 1.03 10.87
C VAL A 24 -2.90 -0.21 11.69
N ASP A 25 -3.64 -0.49 12.79
CA ASP A 25 -3.51 -1.72 13.57
C ASP A 25 -3.72 -2.98 12.70
N TYR A 26 -4.71 -2.97 11.79
CA TYR A 26 -4.97 -4.08 10.86
C TYR A 26 -3.82 -4.30 9.87
N ILE A 27 -3.32 -3.24 9.23
CA ILE A 27 -2.26 -3.34 8.23
C ILE A 27 -0.90 -3.74 8.85
N LEU A 28 -0.61 -3.30 10.08
CA LEU A 28 0.52 -3.84 10.85
C LEU A 28 0.32 -5.34 11.14
N GLY A 29 -0.88 -5.76 11.54
CA GLY A 29 -1.18 -7.18 11.81
C GLY A 29 -1.02 -8.09 10.58
N GLU A 30 -1.39 -7.62 9.38
CA GLU A 30 -1.16 -8.35 8.13
C GLU A 30 0.33 -8.44 7.76
N TYR A 31 1.09 -7.36 7.99
CA TYR A 31 2.56 -7.37 7.81
C TYR A 31 3.27 -8.30 8.81
N ASP A 32 2.92 -8.24 10.09
CA ASP A 32 3.45 -9.11 11.14
C ASP A 32 3.12 -10.58 10.83
N ARG A 33 1.90 -10.84 10.35
CA ARG A 33 1.48 -12.17 9.88
C ARG A 33 2.34 -12.64 8.71
N VAL A 34 2.45 -11.87 7.65
CA VAL A 34 3.23 -12.22 6.45
C VAL A 34 4.70 -12.47 6.80
N THR A 35 5.31 -11.63 7.62
CA THR A 35 6.73 -11.76 8.01
C THR A 35 7.01 -12.88 9.01
N THR A 36 6.00 -13.40 9.73
CA THR A 36 6.15 -14.52 10.67
C THR A 36 5.65 -15.87 10.14
N GLU A 37 4.65 -15.89 9.25
CA GLU A 37 4.16 -17.09 8.56
C GLU A 37 4.98 -17.42 7.29
N GLY A 38 5.79 -16.50 6.79
CA GLY A 38 6.65 -16.69 5.60
C GLY A 38 5.95 -16.39 4.26
N GLY A 39 5.00 -15.46 4.25
CA GLY A 39 4.33 -14.96 3.04
C GLY A 39 5.20 -13.96 2.25
N ARG A 40 4.65 -13.38 1.17
CA ARG A 40 5.34 -12.36 0.35
C ARG A 40 4.99 -10.96 0.84
N LEU A 41 5.95 -10.04 0.89
CA LEU A 41 5.64 -8.63 1.18
C LEU A 41 4.73 -8.00 0.11
N SER A 42 4.77 -8.53 -1.11
CA SER A 42 3.82 -8.25 -2.20
C SER A 42 2.35 -8.57 -1.84
N ASP A 43 2.08 -9.38 -0.81
CA ASP A 43 0.71 -9.66 -0.33
C ASP A 43 0.11 -8.48 0.48
N VAL A 44 0.94 -7.49 0.85
CA VAL A 44 0.59 -6.37 1.75
C VAL A 44 0.84 -5.01 1.10
N LEU A 45 1.99 -4.82 0.45
CA LEU A 45 2.36 -3.56 -0.20
C LEU A 45 3.02 -3.81 -1.57
N SER A 46 2.74 -2.94 -2.54
CA SER A 46 3.37 -2.91 -3.86
C SER A 46 4.58 -1.96 -3.92
N GLY A 47 4.90 -1.29 -2.80
CA GLY A 47 6.08 -0.44 -2.66
C GLY A 47 5.82 0.82 -1.86
N TYR A 48 6.48 1.92 -2.24
CA TYR A 48 6.43 3.20 -1.52
C TYR A 48 6.09 4.35 -2.46
N ILE A 49 5.49 5.41 -1.91
CA ILE A 49 5.42 6.73 -2.55
C ILE A 49 6.69 7.48 -2.12
N ASP A 50 7.56 7.81 -3.07
CA ASP A 50 8.64 8.76 -2.80
C ASP A 50 8.04 10.17 -2.63
N PRO A 51 8.53 11.04 -1.72
CA PRO A 51 8.08 12.43 -1.65
C PRO A 51 8.20 13.21 -2.96
N ASP A 52 9.15 12.85 -3.84
CA ASP A 52 9.33 13.47 -5.17
C ASP A 52 8.68 12.66 -6.31
N ASP A 53 8.11 11.47 -6.04
CA ASP A 53 7.36 10.68 -7.02
C ASP A 53 6.05 11.40 -7.41
N ASN A 54 5.79 11.50 -8.72
CA ASN A 54 4.41 11.72 -9.18
C ASN A 54 3.56 10.58 -8.64
N ILE A 55 2.48 10.91 -7.92
CA ILE A 55 1.53 9.90 -7.44
C ILE A 55 0.72 9.39 -8.63
N ALA A 56 1.29 8.38 -9.31
CA ALA A 56 0.55 7.51 -10.22
C ALA A 56 -0.73 7.05 -9.51
N ALA A 57 -1.84 7.01 -10.26
CA ALA A 57 -3.13 6.64 -9.70
C ALA A 57 -3.04 5.29 -8.95
N PRO A 58 -3.88 5.05 -7.92
CA PRO A 58 -4.03 3.70 -7.38
C PRO A 58 -4.26 2.75 -8.56
N THR A 59 -3.40 1.73 -8.65
CA THR A 59 -3.30 0.81 -9.79
C THR A 59 -4.68 0.41 -10.28
N GLU A 60 -4.92 0.53 -11.59
CA GLU A 60 -6.26 0.50 -12.19
C GLU A 60 -7.02 -0.81 -11.97
N GLU A 61 -7.63 -0.96 -10.79
CA GLU A 61 -8.80 -1.81 -10.56
C GLU A 61 -9.47 -1.43 -9.22
N VAL A 62 -10.12 -0.27 -9.18
CA VAL A 62 -11.29 -0.09 -8.32
C VAL A 62 -12.49 -0.51 -9.17
N PRO A 63 -13.02 -1.75 -9.06
CA PRO A 63 -14.00 -2.27 -10.02
C PRO A 63 -15.32 -1.49 -9.91
N ILE A 64 -15.53 -0.56 -10.86
CA ILE A 64 -16.76 0.23 -10.96
C ILE A 64 -17.91 -0.75 -11.28
N PRO A 65 -18.91 -0.93 -10.39
CA PRO A 65 -19.93 -1.96 -10.57
C PRO A 65 -20.93 -1.59 -11.67
N GLY A 66 -20.57 -1.85 -12.92
CA GLY A 66 -21.41 -1.60 -14.09
C GLY A 66 -20.77 -1.80 -15.48
N ALA A 67 -19.43 -1.81 -15.61
CA ALA A 67 -18.76 -1.88 -16.91
C ALA A 67 -18.72 -3.29 -17.52
N LYS A 68 -19.71 -3.62 -18.37
CA LYS A 68 -19.74 -4.86 -19.17
C LYS A 68 -19.12 -4.64 -20.57
N THR A 69 -17.86 -5.01 -20.76
CA THR A 69 -17.22 -5.23 -22.07
C THR A 69 -16.39 -6.51 -22.02
N ALA A 70 -16.92 -7.67 -22.43
CA ALA A 70 -17.07 -8.11 -23.82
C ALA A 70 -15.72 -8.56 -24.42
N ALA A 71 -15.51 -9.88 -24.45
CA ALA A 71 -14.30 -10.51 -24.98
C ALA A 71 -14.31 -10.62 -26.51
N ALA A 72 -13.12 -10.68 -27.10
CA ALA A 72 -12.89 -11.12 -28.47
C ALA A 72 -11.67 -12.06 -28.50
N LYS A 73 -11.81 -13.20 -29.18
CA LYS A 73 -10.73 -14.13 -29.55
C LYS A 73 -10.44 -13.95 -31.04
N GLU A 74 -9.17 -14.04 -31.42
CA GLU A 74 -8.61 -14.57 -32.68
C GLU A 74 -7.07 -14.40 -32.50
N GLU A 75 -6.21 -15.41 -32.34
CA GLU A 75 -6.09 -16.77 -32.90
C GLU A 75 -5.49 -16.77 -34.32
N SER A 76 -4.20 -17.11 -34.41
CA SER A 76 -3.47 -17.50 -35.63
C SER A 76 -2.17 -18.22 -35.23
N GLU A 77 -1.88 -19.38 -35.83
CA GLU A 77 -0.75 -20.28 -35.51
C GLU A 77 0.28 -20.37 -36.67
N ASP A 78 1.55 -20.65 -36.32
CA ASP A 78 2.70 -21.27 -37.07
C ASP A 78 3.94 -21.03 -36.16
N GLU A 79 4.68 -21.99 -35.56
CA GLU A 79 5.46 -23.15 -36.08
C GLU A 79 6.63 -22.71 -37.03
N GLU A 80 7.93 -23.05 -36.87
CA GLU A 80 8.81 -23.68 -35.84
C GLU A 80 10.07 -22.74 -35.63
N GLU A 81 11.20 -22.97 -34.93
CA GLU A 81 11.91 -24.11 -34.29
C GLU A 81 12.68 -23.66 -33.01
N GLU A 82 12.75 -24.52 -31.98
CA GLU A 82 13.88 -24.84 -31.04
C GLU A 82 14.90 -23.82 -30.42
N SER A 83 15.33 -24.14 -29.19
CA SER A 83 16.48 -23.62 -28.39
C SER A 83 16.39 -22.17 -27.86
N ASP A 84 16.54 -21.89 -26.56
CA ASP A 84 17.39 -22.52 -25.52
C ASP A 84 16.69 -22.63 -24.14
N SER A 85 17.42 -23.08 -23.12
CA SER A 85 16.93 -23.54 -21.80
C SER A 85 16.59 -22.43 -20.79
N ASP A 86 15.36 -22.48 -20.26
CA ASP A 86 14.99 -22.45 -18.84
C ASP A 86 15.87 -21.59 -17.89
N ASP A 87 15.56 -20.29 -17.78
CA ASP A 87 15.59 -19.51 -16.52
C ASP A 87 14.85 -18.16 -16.68
N GLU A 88 13.53 -18.19 -16.89
CA GLU A 88 12.68 -16.99 -16.78
C GLU A 88 12.28 -16.74 -15.31
N GLU A 89 13.25 -16.66 -14.39
CA GLU A 89 13.07 -15.86 -13.17
C GLU A 89 13.01 -14.37 -13.56
N GLU A 90 11.87 -13.95 -14.14
CA GLU A 90 11.37 -12.58 -13.98
C GLU A 90 11.28 -12.30 -12.48
N THR A 91 12.36 -11.75 -11.92
CA THR A 91 12.44 -11.43 -10.50
C THR A 91 11.36 -10.41 -10.15
N GLU A 92 10.23 -10.91 -9.65
CA GLU A 92 9.24 -10.17 -8.86
C GLU A 92 9.93 -9.70 -7.58
N SER A 93 10.82 -8.71 -7.74
CA SER A 93 11.63 -8.12 -6.70
C SER A 93 10.72 -7.24 -5.85
N GLY A 94 9.98 -7.91 -4.97
CA GLY A 94 9.00 -7.32 -4.08
C GLY A 94 9.63 -6.29 -3.14
N PRO A 95 8.81 -5.61 -2.33
CA PRO A 95 9.24 -4.54 -1.45
C PRO A 95 10.47 -4.94 -0.62
N ASP A 96 11.54 -4.14 -0.67
CA ASP A 96 12.78 -4.40 0.08
C ASP A 96 12.43 -4.67 1.56
N PRO A 97 12.76 -5.87 2.11
CA PRO A 97 12.35 -6.28 3.44
C PRO A 97 13.03 -5.48 4.56
N VAL A 98 14.21 -4.92 4.30
CA VAL A 98 14.92 -4.04 5.23
C VAL A 98 14.23 -2.67 5.28
N VAL A 99 13.83 -2.13 4.14
CA VAL A 99 13.06 -0.87 4.06
C VAL A 99 11.64 -1.07 4.64
N ALA A 100 11.02 -2.22 4.40
CA ALA A 100 9.72 -2.57 4.97
C ALA A 100 9.78 -2.63 6.50
N ALA A 101 10.75 -3.38 7.06
CA ALA A 101 10.95 -3.47 8.50
C ALA A 101 11.21 -2.11 9.16
N GLN A 102 11.97 -1.22 8.51
CA GLN A 102 12.19 0.15 9.01
C GLN A 102 10.90 0.97 9.02
N ARG A 103 10.11 0.94 7.94
CA ARG A 103 8.88 1.75 7.81
C ARG A 103 7.74 1.22 8.69
N PHE A 104 7.48 -0.08 8.68
CA PHE A 104 6.45 -0.71 9.52
C PHE A 104 6.81 -0.63 11.01
N GLY A 105 8.10 -0.75 11.36
CA GLY A 105 8.59 -0.47 12.72
C GLY A 105 8.29 0.95 13.19
N ALA A 106 8.63 1.97 12.38
CA ALA A 106 8.34 3.36 12.70
C ALA A 106 6.84 3.66 12.83
N VAL A 107 6.00 3.07 11.97
CA VAL A 107 4.53 3.16 12.08
C VAL A 107 4.04 2.50 13.37
N SER A 108 4.56 1.33 13.76
CA SER A 108 4.19 0.63 14.99
C SER A 108 4.55 1.42 16.25
N ASP A 109 5.76 1.98 16.33
CA ASP A 109 6.18 2.82 17.45
C ASP A 109 5.31 4.10 17.57
N GLN A 110 5.04 4.77 16.44
CA GLN A 110 4.18 5.95 16.43
C GLN A 110 2.72 5.62 16.74
N LEU A 111 2.21 4.45 16.33
CA LEU A 111 0.87 3.97 16.69
C LEU A 111 0.79 3.72 18.20
N GLN A 112 1.82 3.10 18.82
CA GLN A 112 1.89 2.93 20.27
C GLN A 112 1.95 4.27 21.01
N ALA A 113 2.69 5.26 20.49
CA ALA A 113 2.74 6.61 21.05
C ALA A 113 1.35 7.28 20.98
N THR A 114 0.74 7.27 19.80
CA THR A 114 -0.61 7.81 19.54
C THR A 114 -1.66 7.17 20.44
N ASN A 115 -1.65 5.84 20.58
CA ASN A 115 -2.56 5.12 21.47
C ASN A 115 -2.38 5.48 22.96
N LYS A 116 -1.16 5.83 23.41
CA LYS A 116 -0.92 6.33 24.79
C LYS A 116 -1.53 7.74 24.98
N VAL A 117 -1.38 8.63 23.99
CA VAL A 117 -1.93 10.00 24.02
C VAL A 117 -3.47 9.98 23.95
N LEU A 118 -4.04 9.20 23.04
CA LEU A 118 -5.50 9.01 22.90
C LEU A 118 -6.15 8.51 24.19
N LYS A 119 -5.57 7.49 24.84
CA LYS A 119 -6.09 6.94 26.11
C LYS A 119 -6.04 7.93 27.28
N LYS A 120 -5.12 8.90 27.25
CA LYS A 120 -4.98 9.93 28.29
C LYS A 120 -5.91 11.14 28.06
N ASN A 121 -6.04 11.58 26.81
CA ASN A 121 -6.58 12.89 26.49
C ASN A 121 -7.90 12.87 25.69
N GLY A 122 -8.33 11.72 25.15
CA GLY A 122 -9.39 11.65 24.13
C GLY A 122 -8.91 12.06 22.74
N ARG A 123 -9.74 11.86 21.69
CA ARG A 123 -9.33 12.06 20.29
C ARG A 123 -9.19 13.54 19.90
N ASP A 124 -10.06 14.40 20.41
CA ASP A 124 -10.17 15.79 19.96
C ASP A 124 -9.17 16.74 20.65
N HIS A 125 -8.32 16.22 21.53
CA HIS A 125 -7.27 17.00 22.18
C HIS A 125 -6.12 17.31 21.21
N LYS A 126 -5.53 18.51 21.32
CA LYS A 126 -4.46 18.98 20.41
C LYS A 126 -3.27 18.03 20.32
N GLU A 127 -2.85 17.43 21.45
CA GLU A 127 -1.77 16.43 21.46
C GLU A 127 -2.15 15.16 20.68
N SER A 128 -3.40 14.72 20.77
CA SER A 128 -3.92 13.53 20.09
C SER A 128 -4.04 13.74 18.58
N ILE A 129 -4.50 14.93 18.16
CA ILE A 129 -4.55 15.33 16.75
C ILE A 129 -3.13 15.37 16.16
N ALA A 130 -2.17 15.94 16.89
CA ALA A 130 -0.77 15.97 16.44
C ALA A 130 -0.15 14.56 16.34
N ALA A 131 -0.47 13.65 17.28
CA ALA A 131 0.01 12.28 17.24
C ALA A 131 -0.61 11.47 16.08
N LEU A 132 -1.92 11.65 15.82
CA LEU A 132 -2.61 11.08 14.66
C LEU A 132 -2.06 11.59 13.33
N GLN A 133 -1.75 12.89 13.22
CA GLN A 133 -1.12 13.44 12.02
C GLN A 133 0.26 12.81 11.79
N ALA A 134 1.12 12.76 12.82
CA ALA A 134 2.44 12.13 12.71
C ALA A 134 2.37 10.62 12.40
N LEU A 135 1.30 9.94 12.81
CA LEU A 135 1.03 8.56 12.39
C LEU A 135 0.67 8.48 10.90
N ALA A 136 -0.20 9.37 10.43
CA ALA A 136 -0.55 9.47 9.01
C ALA A 136 0.64 9.83 8.13
N ASP A 137 1.52 10.73 8.57
CA ASP A 137 2.71 11.15 7.83
C ASP A 137 3.70 9.98 7.60
N LEU A 138 3.77 9.02 8.52
CA LEU A 138 4.56 7.79 8.37
C LEU A 138 3.85 6.70 7.54
N PHE A 139 2.52 6.67 7.56
CA PHE A 139 1.70 5.63 6.92
C PHE A 139 1.37 5.93 5.45
N MET A 140 1.05 7.20 5.13
CA MET A 140 0.70 7.64 3.77
C MET A 140 1.72 7.24 2.67
N PRO A 141 3.04 7.20 2.91
CA PRO A 141 4.03 6.78 1.90
C PRO A 141 4.05 5.28 1.57
N ILE A 142 3.18 4.44 2.15
CA ILE A 142 3.13 2.99 1.88
C ILE A 142 2.08 2.73 0.79
N LYS A 143 2.49 2.19 -0.37
CA LYS A 143 1.56 1.76 -1.43
C LYS A 143 1.00 0.38 -1.07
N LEU A 144 -0.14 0.34 -0.40
CA LEU A 144 -0.82 -0.91 -0.03
C LEU A 144 -1.41 -1.60 -1.27
N VAL A 145 -1.45 -2.94 -1.27
CA VAL A 145 -2.14 -3.69 -2.33
C VAL A 145 -3.66 -3.66 -2.10
N PRO A 146 -4.48 -3.37 -3.13
CA PRO A 146 -5.93 -3.49 -3.04
C PRO A 146 -6.33 -4.93 -2.76
N LYS A 147 -7.07 -5.18 -1.66
CA LYS A 147 -7.67 -6.49 -1.41
C LYS A 147 -9.00 -6.60 -2.14
N GLN A 148 -9.14 -7.67 -2.93
CA GLN A 148 -10.34 -8.08 -3.66
C GLN A 148 -11.45 -8.57 -2.70
#